data_AF-A0A352PR21-F1
#
_entry.id   AF-A0A352PR21-F1
#
_cell.length_a   1.000
_cell.length_b   1.000
_cell.length_c   1.000
_cell.angle_alpha   90.00
_cell.angle_beta   90.00
_cell.angle_gamma   90.00
#
_symmetry.space_group_name_H-M   'P 1'
#
loop_
_entity.id
_entity.type
_entity.pdbx_description
1 polymer ?
#
loop_
_entity_poly.entity_id
_entity_poly.type
_entity_poly.pdbx_seq_one_letter_code
_entity_poly.pdbx_strand_id
1 'polypeptide(L)' 'MARVAVNVDHVATVRQARLASEPDPVMAASMAEL' A
#
# COMPACT_ATOMS: atom_id res chain seq x y z
N MET A 1 6.10 -24.66 0.54
CA MET A 1 4.93 -23.75 0.64
C MET A 1 5.14 -22.61 -0.33
N ALA A 2 4.12 -22.25 -1.11
CA ALA A 2 4.14 -21.04 -1.93
C ALA A 2 4.04 -19.80 -1.03
N ARG A 3 4.67 -18.70 -1.44
CA ARG A 3 4.60 -17.39 -0.78
C ARG A 3 4.01 -16.38 -1.76
N VAL A 4 3.34 -15.36 -1.23
CA VAL A 4 2.82 -14.22 -1.99
C VAL A 4 3.46 -12.95 -1.44
N ALA A 5 3.86 -12.05 -2.32
CA ALA A 5 4.33 -10.71 -1.96
C ALA A 5 3.39 -9.68 -2.58
N VAL A 6 2.94 -8.72 -1.78
CA VAL A 6 2.02 -7.66 -2.21
C VAL A 6 2.81 -6.37 -2.39
N ASN A 7 2.78 -5.81 -3.60
CA ASN A 7 3.37 -4.50 -3.90
C ASN A 7 2.33 -3.39 -3.63
N VAL A 8 2.69 -2.36 -2.86
CA VAL A 8 1.82 -1.23 -2.47
C VAL A 8 2.15 0.10 -3.17
N ASP A 9 2.99 0.11 -4.20
CA ASP A 9 3.42 1.32 -4.93
C ASP A 9 2.24 2.11 -5.51
N HIS A 10 1.17 1.42 -5.93
CA HIS A 10 -0.03 2.09 -6.44
C HIS A 10 -0.88 2.75 -5.35
N VAL A 11 -0.79 2.30 -4.09
CA VAL A 11 -1.37 3.04 -2.95
C VAL A 11 -0.67 4.39 -2.81
N ALA A 12 0.67 4.39 -2.85
CA ALA A 12 1.46 5.62 -2.82
C ALA A 12 1.18 6.53 -4.02
N THR A 13 0.94 5.96 -5.21
CA THR A 13 0.57 6.70 -6.42
C THR A 13 -0.73 7.48 -6.22
N VAL A 14 -1.77 6.86 -5.65
CA VAL A 14 -3.05 7.54 -5.37
C VAL A 14 -2.89 8.65 -4.34
N ARG A 15 -2.09 8.42 -3.29
CA ARG A 15 -1.78 9.44 -2.27
C ARG A 15 -1.11 10.66 -2.89
N GLN A 16 -0.07 10.43 -3.70
CA GLN A 16 0.70 11.48 -4.36
C GLN A 16 -0.14 12.28 -5.35
N ALA A 17 -1.03 11.62 -6.11
CA ALA A 17 -1.94 12.29 -7.04
C ALA A 17 -2.89 13.30 -6.35
N ARG A 18 -3.16 13.12 -5.05
CA ARG A 18 -4.06 13.98 -4.27
C ARG A 18 -3.33 14.98 -3.38
N LEU A 19 -2.00 14.91 -3.30
CA LEU A 19 -1.19 15.65 -2.32
C LEU A 19 -1.76 15.54 -0.89
N ALA A 20 -2.27 14.36 -0.54
CA ALA A 20 -2.92 14.08 0.73
C ALA A 20 -2.07 13.13 1.58
N SER A 21 -2.41 12.96 2.86
CA SER A 21 -1.80 11.94 3.72
C SER A 21 -2.31 10.53 3.39
N GLU A 22 -3.48 10.42 2.78
CA GLU A 22 -4.15 9.15 2.51
C GLU A 22 -4.35 8.89 1.00
N PRO A 23 -4.34 7.62 0.57
CA PRO A 23 -4.17 6.41 1.38
C PRO A 23 -2.71 6.16 1.82
N ASP A 24 -2.50 5.68 3.04
CA ASP A 24 -1.16 5.33 3.56
C ASP A 24 -0.68 3.94 3.08
N PRO A 25 0.42 3.85 2.30
CA PRO A 25 1.00 2.59 1.89
C PRO A 25 1.53 1.72 3.04
N VAL A 26 1.88 2.30 4.21
CA VAL A 26 2.33 1.51 5.37
C VAL A 26 1.16 0.75 5.99
N MET A 27 0.01 1.43 6.16
CA MET A 27 -1.23 0.78 6.57
C MET A 27 -1.65 -0.32 5.57
N ALA A 28 -1.57 -0.05 4.26
CA ALA A 28 -1.90 -1.04 3.23
C ALA A 28 -0.98 -2.28 3.28
N ALA A 29 0.31 -2.11 3.55
CA ALA A 29 1.23 -3.23 3.75
C ALA A 29 0.84 -4.06 4.98
N SER A 30 0.49 -3.39 6.08
CA SER A 30 0.04 -4.05 7.32
C SER A 30 -1.23 -4.89 7.08
N MET A 31 -2.19 -4.37 6.29
CA MET A 31 -3.41 -5.10 5.93
C MET A 31 -3.15 -6.33 5.05
N ALA A 32 -2.08 -6.33 4.25
CA ALA A 32 -1.72 -7.44 3.38
C ALA A 32 -1.04 -8.61 4.11
N GLU A 33 -0.55 -8.39 5.34
CA GLU A 33 0.12 -9.40 6.17
C GLU A 33 -0.76 -10.01 7.27
N LEU A 34 -2.02 -9.55 7.42
CA LEU A 34 -3.02 -10.14 8.32
C LEU A 34 -3.49 -11.52 7.84
#